data_AF-A0A1L6BV59-F1
#
_entry.id   AF-A0A1L6BV59-F1
#
_cell.length_a   1.000
_cell.length_b   1.000
_cell.length_c   1.000
_cell.angle_alpha   90.00
_cell.angle_beta   90.00
_cell.angle_gamma   90.00
#
_symmetry.space_group_name_H-M   'P 1'
#
loop_
_entity.id
_entity.type
_entity.pdbx_description
1 polymer ?
#
loop_
_entity_poly.entity_id
_entity_poly.type
_entity_poly.pdbx_seq_one_letter_code
_entity_poly.pdbx_strand_id
1 'polypeptide(L)'
;MNFTNYPLDREVFRFFWNLNLNAFFARLSLRYLLTWGRETNSLRHKIALTYLLHQGLETNSLCDRLVFTYVLNGGLETNSVFSRLARAYLGNRDLENFLFDTIARAFTHLLNRGYKTRDLFQKMALMYFLARCDEAIYKGLSVRGFADIFDRAKVEGGNLIDHNLERLSQTPMAWQTAMFAVARRSNEAFHQENMDDLRYTAELGYWTGALERLRQLKKEENLESD
;
A
#
# COMPACT_ATOMS: atom_id res chain seq x y z
N MET A 1 -0.25 -31.34 -8.48
CA MET A 1 -1.34 -31.35 -9.48
C MET A 1 -0.81 -30.78 -10.79
N ASN A 2 -0.92 -31.53 -11.89
CA ASN A 2 -0.55 -31.08 -13.24
C ASN A 2 -1.75 -30.33 -13.86
N PHE A 3 -1.58 -29.03 -14.13
CA PHE A 3 -2.65 -28.10 -14.54
C PHE A 3 -2.52 -27.62 -16.00
N THR A 4 -1.86 -28.38 -16.87
CA THR A 4 -1.53 -27.93 -18.24
C THR A 4 -2.71 -27.87 -19.22
N ASN A 5 -3.94 -28.21 -18.81
CA ASN A 5 -5.07 -28.39 -19.73
C ASN A 5 -6.23 -27.40 -19.56
N TYR A 6 -6.12 -26.41 -18.67
CA TYR A 6 -7.13 -25.34 -18.64
C TYR A 6 -6.74 -24.24 -19.62
N PRO A 7 -7.62 -23.83 -20.56
CA PRO A 7 -7.42 -22.56 -21.24
C PRO A 7 -7.34 -21.48 -20.16
N LEU A 8 -6.26 -20.70 -20.15
CA LEU A 8 -6.04 -19.61 -19.20
C LEU A 8 -5.92 -18.32 -19.99
N ASP A 9 -6.49 -17.25 -19.44
CA ASP A 9 -6.16 -15.91 -19.88
C ASP A 9 -4.70 -15.60 -19.50
N ARG A 10 -3.82 -15.63 -20.50
CA ARG A 10 -2.37 -15.49 -20.28
C ARG A 10 -2.00 -14.15 -19.66
N GLU A 11 -2.75 -13.09 -19.97
CA GLU A 11 -2.44 -11.75 -19.47
C GLU A 11 -2.86 -11.58 -18.02
N VAL A 12 -4.04 -12.08 -17.67
CA VAL A 12 -4.54 -12.09 -16.28
C VAL A 12 -3.65 -12.97 -15.41
N PHE A 13 -3.30 -14.17 -15.89
CA PHE A 13 -2.41 -15.07 -15.15
C PHE A 13 -1.05 -14.40 -14.88
N ARG A 14 -0.42 -13.83 -15.92
CA ARG A 14 0.86 -13.12 -15.79
C ARG A 14 0.78 -11.92 -14.85
N PHE A 15 -0.33 -11.19 -14.86
CA PHE A 15 -0.53 -10.04 -13.99
C PHE A 15 -0.44 -10.45 -12.52
N PHE A 16 -1.22 -11.44 -12.08
CA PHE A 16 -1.19 -11.90 -10.68
C PHE A 16 0.09 -12.65 -10.34
N TRP A 17 0.60 -13.45 -11.27
CA TRP A 17 1.81 -14.25 -11.05
C TRP A 17 3.06 -13.40 -10.85
N ASN A 18 3.19 -12.32 -11.62
CA ASN A 18 4.34 -11.42 -11.56
C ASN A 18 4.13 -10.24 -10.61
N LEU A 19 2.99 -10.18 -9.90
CA LEU A 19 2.68 -9.08 -9.02
C LEU A 19 3.67 -9.06 -7.85
N ASN A 20 4.50 -8.03 -7.81
CA ASN A 20 5.41 -7.78 -6.71
C ASN A 20 4.73 -6.91 -5.64
N LEU A 21 4.77 -7.37 -4.39
CA LEU A 21 4.14 -6.72 -3.25
C LEU A 21 4.98 -5.59 -2.62
N ASN A 22 6.12 -5.19 -3.21
CA ASN A 22 6.98 -4.12 -2.71
C ASN A 22 6.21 -2.81 -2.43
N ALA A 23 5.28 -2.42 -3.30
CA ALA A 23 4.47 -1.23 -3.11
C ALA A 23 3.52 -1.39 -1.90
N PHE A 24 2.94 -2.58 -1.73
CA PHE A 24 2.12 -2.91 -0.56
C PHE A 24 2.96 -2.86 0.72
N PHE A 25 4.14 -3.47 0.74
CA PHE A 25 5.05 -3.42 1.89
C PHE A 25 5.51 -2.00 2.23
N ALA A 26 5.83 -1.19 1.22
CA ALA A 26 6.17 0.21 1.42
C ALA A 26 5.00 0.99 2.06
N ARG A 27 3.77 0.80 1.57
CA ARG A 27 2.56 1.38 2.15
C ARG A 27 2.37 0.91 3.60
N LEU A 28 2.51 -0.38 3.86
CA LEU A 28 2.36 -0.97 5.20
C LEU A 28 3.39 -0.37 6.17
N SER A 29 4.68 -0.40 5.83
CA SER A 29 5.75 0.18 6.65
C SER A 29 5.52 1.67 6.91
N LEU A 30 5.10 2.44 5.90
CA LEU A 30 4.79 3.85 6.06
C LEU A 30 3.59 4.08 6.99
N ARG A 31 2.51 3.28 6.88
CA ARG A 31 1.37 3.36 7.82
C ARG A 31 1.81 3.09 9.25
N TYR A 32 2.64 2.08 9.46
CA TYR A 32 3.19 1.78 10.79
C TYR A 32 4.06 2.93 11.30
N LEU A 33 4.92 3.50 10.45
CA LEU A 33 5.73 4.66 10.80
C LEU A 33 4.87 5.85 11.28
N LEU A 34 3.81 6.18 10.53
CA LEU A 34 2.93 7.31 10.85
C LEU A 34 2.08 7.05 12.11
N THR A 35 1.73 5.80 12.38
CA THR A 35 0.86 5.43 13.52
C THR A 35 1.64 5.20 14.81
N TRP A 36 2.79 4.53 14.72
CA TRP A 36 3.54 4.01 15.87
C TRP A 36 4.92 4.65 16.04
N GLY A 37 5.41 5.42 15.07
CA GLY A 37 6.70 6.08 15.12
C GLY A 37 6.87 6.91 16.39
N ARG A 38 8.00 6.74 17.10
CA ARG A 38 8.27 7.47 18.35
C ARG A 38 8.63 8.94 18.14
N GLU A 39 9.12 9.29 16.95
CA GLU A 39 9.69 10.60 16.63
C GLU A 39 8.81 11.45 15.70
N THR A 40 7.49 11.28 15.69
CA THR A 40 6.60 11.99 14.75
C THR A 40 6.76 13.52 14.79
N ASN A 41 7.19 14.07 15.94
CA ASN A 41 7.41 15.51 16.13
C ASN A 41 8.88 15.97 15.97
N SER A 42 9.83 15.07 15.71
CA SER A 42 11.24 15.47 15.58
C SER A 42 11.49 16.24 14.28
N LEU A 43 12.36 17.26 14.32
CA LEU A 43 12.73 18.03 13.12
C LEU A 43 13.26 17.12 12.01
N ARG A 44 14.04 16.09 12.38
CA ARG A 44 14.60 15.11 11.43
C ARG A 44 13.49 14.34 10.72
N HIS A 45 12.47 13.91 11.46
CA HIS A 45 11.32 13.20 10.90
C HIS A 45 10.53 14.08 9.93
N LYS A 46 10.24 15.31 10.33
CA LYS A 46 9.56 16.31 9.52
C LYS A 46 10.29 16.60 8.21
N ILE A 47 11.62 16.78 8.29
CA ILE A 47 12.46 16.98 7.09
C ILE A 47 12.43 15.75 6.19
N ALA A 48 12.57 14.54 6.75
CA ALA A 48 12.57 13.31 5.97
C ALA A 48 11.22 13.07 5.26
N LEU A 49 10.10 13.26 5.96
CA LEU A 49 8.76 13.15 5.36
C LEU A 49 8.52 14.22 4.30
N THR A 50 8.93 15.45 4.56
CA THR A 50 8.84 16.56 3.59
C THR A 50 9.69 16.26 2.35
N TYR A 51 10.85 15.62 2.51
CA TYR A 51 11.68 15.14 1.41
C TYR A 51 10.95 14.11 0.54
N LEU A 52 10.31 13.10 1.15
CA LEU A 52 9.48 12.13 0.40
C LEU A 52 8.32 12.81 -0.32
N LEU A 53 7.62 13.72 0.36
CA LEU A 53 6.53 14.48 -0.23
C LEU A 53 7.02 15.23 -1.48
N HIS A 54 8.12 15.97 -1.39
CA HIS A 54 8.66 16.68 -2.55
C HIS A 54 9.12 15.76 -3.69
N GLN A 55 9.64 14.58 -3.38
CA GLN A 55 9.99 13.58 -4.40
C GLN A 55 8.75 12.98 -5.07
N GLY A 56 7.63 12.85 -4.35
CA GLY A 56 6.39 12.27 -4.87
C GLY A 56 5.47 13.27 -5.58
N LEU A 57 5.58 14.56 -5.28
CA LEU A 57 4.71 15.59 -5.85
C LEU A 57 5.00 15.79 -7.34
N GLU A 58 4.08 15.31 -8.18
CA GLU A 58 4.07 15.56 -9.63
C GLU A 58 3.57 16.97 -9.98
N THR A 59 2.97 17.68 -9.02
CA THR A 59 2.44 19.04 -9.21
C THR A 59 3.52 20.11 -9.14
N ASN A 60 3.45 21.07 -10.07
CA ASN A 60 4.23 22.30 -10.06
C ASN A 60 3.57 23.43 -9.25
N SER A 61 2.37 23.19 -8.70
CA SER A 61 1.66 24.19 -7.90
C SER A 61 2.37 24.43 -6.57
N LEU A 62 2.79 25.68 -6.35
CA LEU A 62 3.33 26.12 -5.07
C LEU A 62 2.29 26.00 -3.95
N CYS A 63 1.01 26.24 -4.25
CA CYS A 63 -0.07 26.11 -3.27
C CYS A 63 -0.23 24.66 -2.80
N ASP A 64 -0.21 23.68 -3.72
CA ASP A 64 -0.30 22.26 -3.35
C ASP A 64 0.88 21.88 -2.44
N ARG A 65 2.10 22.29 -2.83
CA ARG A 65 3.32 22.03 -2.03
C ARG A 65 3.20 22.63 -0.63
N LEU A 66 2.78 23.89 -0.51
CA LEU A 66 2.65 24.55 0.79
C LEU A 66 1.57 23.89 1.66
N VAL A 67 0.40 23.58 1.09
CA VAL A 67 -0.70 22.93 1.83
C VAL A 67 -0.30 21.54 2.30
N PHE A 68 0.31 20.72 1.43
CA PHE A 68 0.75 19.38 1.83
C PHE A 68 1.87 19.42 2.86
N THR A 69 2.86 20.31 2.71
CA THR A 69 3.92 20.50 3.70
C THR A 69 3.37 20.99 5.04
N TYR A 70 2.36 21.87 5.03
CA TYR A 70 1.68 22.33 6.24
C TYR A 70 0.96 21.17 6.94
N VAL A 71 0.13 20.41 6.22
CA VAL A 71 -0.61 19.26 6.75
C VAL A 71 0.34 18.21 7.32
N LEU A 72 1.45 17.94 6.62
CA LEU A 72 2.44 16.94 7.02
C LEU A 72 3.20 17.33 8.29
N ASN A 73 3.54 18.61 8.48
CA ASN A 73 4.40 19.07 9.58
C ASN A 73 3.65 19.60 10.79
N GLY A 74 2.46 20.17 10.59
CA GLY A 74 1.63 20.76 11.62
C GLY A 74 0.42 19.91 12.02
N GLY A 75 0.05 18.93 11.18
CA GLY A 75 -1.23 18.24 11.31
C GLY A 75 -2.41 19.18 11.04
N LEU A 76 -3.62 18.62 11.04
CA LEU A 76 -4.87 19.38 10.92
C LEU A 76 -5.51 19.61 12.30
N GLU A 77 -4.73 19.93 13.32
CA GLU A 77 -5.25 20.20 14.67
C GLU A 77 -5.88 21.61 14.81
N THR A 78 -6.81 21.68 15.77
CA THR A 78 -7.61 22.81 16.35
C THR A 78 -7.73 24.13 15.59
N ASN A 79 -8.98 24.54 15.30
CA ASN A 79 -9.56 25.89 15.04
C ASN A 79 -8.73 27.03 14.41
N SER A 80 -7.56 26.76 13.84
CA SER A 80 -6.71 27.75 13.21
C SER A 80 -7.28 28.09 11.83
N VAL A 81 -7.15 29.36 11.45
CA VAL A 81 -7.56 29.83 10.11
C VAL A 81 -6.83 29.02 9.03
N PHE A 82 -5.54 28.73 9.23
CA PHE A 82 -4.74 27.93 8.31
C PHE A 82 -5.21 26.47 8.20
N SER A 83 -5.58 25.83 9.31
CA SER A 83 -6.16 24.48 9.31
C SER A 83 -7.49 24.45 8.53
N ARG A 84 -8.33 25.47 8.70
CA ARG A 84 -9.60 25.60 7.97
C ARG A 84 -9.38 25.84 6.48
N LEU A 85 -8.43 26.70 6.12
CA LEU A 85 -8.07 26.96 4.73
C LEU A 85 -7.46 25.72 4.05
N ALA A 86 -6.57 25.01 4.74
CA ALA A 86 -5.98 23.78 4.24
C ALA A 86 -7.04 22.70 4.00
N ARG A 87 -7.97 22.49 4.94
CA ARG A 87 -9.10 21.55 4.74
C ARG A 87 -10.00 21.96 3.59
N ALA A 88 -10.37 23.23 3.50
CA ALA A 88 -11.20 23.73 2.39
C ALA A 88 -10.50 23.54 1.04
N TYR A 89 -9.19 23.81 0.98
CA TYR A 89 -8.39 23.62 -0.22
C TYR A 89 -8.29 22.14 -0.62
N LEU A 90 -8.03 21.25 0.35
CA LEU A 90 -7.94 19.81 0.11
C LEU A 90 -9.28 19.21 -0.31
N GLY A 91 -10.37 19.59 0.37
CA GLY A 91 -11.72 19.10 0.07
C GLY A 91 -12.24 19.58 -1.29
N ASN A 92 -11.97 20.82 -1.67
CA ASN A 92 -12.38 21.34 -2.99
C ASN A 92 -11.63 20.71 -4.17
N ARG A 93 -10.58 19.92 -3.91
CA ARG A 93 -9.74 19.28 -4.94
C ARG A 93 -9.67 17.75 -4.79
N ASP A 94 -10.44 17.16 -3.88
CA ASP A 94 -10.41 15.72 -3.57
C ASP A 94 -9.00 15.18 -3.22
N LEU A 95 -8.18 16.00 -2.54
CA LEU A 95 -6.77 15.71 -2.27
C LEU A 95 -6.49 15.04 -0.92
N GLU A 96 -7.52 14.62 -0.19
CA GLU A 96 -7.34 14.11 1.18
C GLU A 96 -6.57 12.78 1.21
N ASN A 97 -6.90 11.85 0.31
CA ASN A 97 -6.16 10.59 0.14
C ASN A 97 -4.83 10.77 -0.62
N PHE A 98 -4.71 11.87 -1.38
CA PHE A 98 -3.57 12.13 -2.25
C PHE A 98 -2.25 12.27 -1.47
N LEU A 99 -2.27 12.82 -0.25
CA LEU A 99 -1.06 13.03 0.54
C LEU A 99 -0.37 11.71 0.88
N PHE A 100 -1.12 10.76 1.45
CA PHE A 100 -0.56 9.46 1.83
C PHE A 100 -0.09 8.69 0.60
N ASP A 101 -0.89 8.66 -0.47
CA ASP A 101 -0.53 7.95 -1.70
C ASP A 101 0.72 8.55 -2.37
N THR A 102 0.87 9.87 -2.32
CA THR A 102 2.06 10.56 -2.82
C THR A 102 3.32 10.16 -2.06
N ILE A 103 3.28 10.21 -0.73
CA ILE A 103 4.43 9.83 0.10
C ILE A 103 4.71 8.32 -0.04
N ALA A 104 3.68 7.47 -0.10
CA ALA A 104 3.83 6.04 -0.27
C ALA A 104 4.47 5.66 -1.61
N ARG A 105 4.09 6.33 -2.72
CA ARG A 105 4.73 6.16 -4.03
C ARG A 105 6.19 6.59 -3.99
N ALA A 106 6.49 7.77 -3.43
CA ALA A 106 7.86 8.25 -3.27
C ALA A 106 8.71 7.29 -2.43
N PHE A 107 8.15 6.76 -1.34
CA PHE A 107 8.82 5.81 -0.48
C PHE A 107 9.10 4.48 -1.20
N THR A 108 8.13 3.98 -1.97
CA THR A 108 8.32 2.79 -2.82
C THR A 108 9.46 3.00 -3.83
N HIS A 109 9.52 4.16 -4.47
CA HIS A 109 10.62 4.51 -5.36
C HIS A 109 11.95 4.58 -4.62
N LEU A 110 11.98 5.17 -3.42
CA LEU A 110 13.17 5.25 -2.58
C LEU A 110 13.67 3.85 -2.19
N LEU A 111 12.80 2.92 -1.82
CA LEU A 111 13.18 1.54 -1.49
C LEU A 111 13.74 0.80 -2.72
N ASN A 112 13.10 0.95 -3.89
CA ASN A 112 13.51 0.27 -5.11
C ASN A 112 14.83 0.81 -5.70
N ARG A 113 15.12 2.11 -5.53
CA ARG A 113 16.27 2.79 -6.14
C ARG A 113 17.39 3.15 -5.16
N GLY A 114 17.08 3.32 -3.88
CA GLY A 114 17.98 3.99 -2.92
C GLY A 114 19.28 3.23 -2.65
N TYR A 115 19.31 1.91 -2.83
CA TYR A 115 20.57 1.15 -2.76
C TYR A 115 21.44 1.27 -4.03
N LYS A 116 20.84 1.66 -5.16
CA LYS A 116 21.51 1.75 -6.47
C LYS A 116 21.91 3.20 -6.82
N THR A 117 21.39 4.18 -6.09
CA THR A 117 21.68 5.60 -6.34
C THR A 117 23.06 6.02 -5.82
N ARG A 118 23.67 7.02 -6.48
CA ARG A 118 24.87 7.70 -5.98
C ARG A 118 24.54 8.91 -5.12
N ASP A 119 23.28 9.32 -5.07
CA ASP A 119 22.85 10.50 -4.30
C ASP A 119 22.93 10.25 -2.78
N LEU A 120 23.66 11.12 -2.09
CA LEU A 120 23.85 11.07 -0.64
C LEU A 120 22.52 11.29 0.09
N PHE A 121 21.68 12.23 -0.37
CA PHE A 121 20.43 12.56 0.29
C PHE A 121 19.43 11.40 0.23
N GLN A 122 19.31 10.75 -0.93
CA GLN A 122 18.51 9.52 -1.06
C GLN A 122 19.02 8.40 -0.14
N LYS A 123 20.34 8.19 -0.03
CA LYS A 123 20.89 7.17 0.89
C LYS A 123 20.58 7.48 2.35
N MET A 124 20.76 8.74 2.75
CA MET A 124 20.45 9.19 4.11
C MET A 124 18.96 9.04 4.43
N ALA A 125 18.09 9.46 3.51
CA ALA A 125 16.65 9.30 3.65
C ALA A 125 16.27 7.82 3.76
N LEU A 126 16.83 6.97 2.90
CA LEU A 126 16.58 5.52 2.93
C LEU A 126 17.00 4.91 4.28
N MET A 127 18.23 5.17 4.74
CA MET A 127 18.71 4.67 6.03
C MET A 127 17.83 5.13 7.18
N TYR A 128 17.44 6.41 7.18
CA TYR A 128 16.55 6.98 8.18
C TYR A 128 15.19 6.26 8.19
N PHE A 129 14.54 6.15 7.04
CA PHE A 129 13.22 5.52 6.96
C PHE A 129 13.25 4.04 7.31
N LEU A 130 14.26 3.28 6.88
CA LEU A 130 14.38 1.87 7.26
C LEU A 130 14.47 1.72 8.78
N ALA A 131 15.35 2.48 9.43
CA ALA A 131 15.53 2.41 10.87
C ALA A 131 14.26 2.84 11.65
N ARG A 132 13.54 3.86 11.18
CA ARG A 132 12.32 4.32 11.86
C ARG A 132 11.11 3.41 11.58
N CYS A 133 11.00 2.86 10.37
CA CYS A 133 9.96 1.89 10.03
C CYS A 133 10.12 0.59 10.84
N ASP A 134 11.35 0.10 10.99
CA ASP A 134 11.65 -1.09 11.80
C ASP A 134 11.20 -0.91 13.26
N GLU A 135 11.59 0.22 13.88
CA GLU A 135 11.15 0.55 15.24
C GLU A 135 9.62 0.66 15.35
N ALA A 136 8.97 1.29 14.37
CA ALA A 136 7.53 1.48 14.37
C ALA A 136 6.77 0.15 14.15
N ILE A 137 7.30 -0.74 13.31
CA ILE A 137 6.79 -2.09 13.09
C ILE A 137 6.89 -2.89 14.38
N TYR A 138 8.06 -2.93 15.02
CA TYR A 138 8.25 -3.65 16.27
C TYR A 138 7.31 -3.15 17.36
N LYS A 139 7.15 -1.83 17.48
CA LYS A 139 6.21 -1.23 18.42
C LYS A 139 4.76 -1.56 18.07
N GLY A 140 4.37 -1.47 16.80
CA GLY A 140 3.01 -1.81 16.38
C GLY A 140 2.67 -3.27 16.62
N LEU A 141 3.61 -4.19 16.34
CA LEU A 141 3.49 -5.61 16.64
C LEU A 141 3.35 -5.88 18.14
N SER A 142 4.11 -5.20 18.99
CA SER A 142 3.98 -5.40 20.45
C SER A 142 2.63 -4.90 21.01
N VAL A 143 1.97 -3.94 20.35
CA VAL A 143 0.68 -3.40 20.80
C VAL A 143 -0.53 -4.13 20.18
N ARG A 144 -0.46 -4.45 18.89
CA ARG A 144 -1.60 -4.99 18.11
C ARG A 144 -1.42 -6.44 17.66
N GLY A 145 -0.22 -6.99 17.78
CA GLY A 145 0.13 -8.30 17.26
C GLY A 145 0.09 -8.38 15.73
N PHE A 146 0.26 -9.60 15.22
CA PHE A 146 0.22 -9.90 13.79
C PHE A 146 -1.19 -9.84 13.18
N ALA A 147 -2.25 -9.92 13.98
CA ALA A 147 -3.63 -9.86 13.50
C ALA A 147 -3.93 -8.53 12.76
N ASP A 148 -3.46 -7.39 13.27
CA ASP A 148 -3.64 -6.09 12.60
C ASP A 148 -2.92 -6.03 11.24
N ILE A 149 -1.78 -6.71 11.10
CA ILE A 149 -1.07 -6.83 9.81
C ILE A 149 -1.92 -7.64 8.83
N PHE A 150 -2.43 -8.78 9.28
CA PHE A 150 -3.26 -9.66 8.46
C PHE A 150 -4.52 -8.94 7.98
N ASP A 151 -5.26 -8.28 8.89
CA ASP A 151 -6.50 -7.58 8.57
C ASP A 151 -6.27 -6.42 7.58
N ARG A 152 -5.21 -5.64 7.77
CA ARG A 152 -4.84 -4.58 6.82
C ARG A 152 -4.46 -5.13 5.45
N ALA A 153 -3.67 -6.20 5.44
CA ALA A 153 -3.27 -6.84 4.20
C ALA A 153 -4.48 -7.37 3.45
N LYS A 154 -5.44 -7.97 4.17
CA LYS A 154 -6.71 -8.46 3.63
C LYS A 154 -7.51 -7.36 2.94
N VAL A 155 -7.62 -6.18 3.55
CA VAL A 155 -8.28 -5.02 2.91
C VAL A 155 -7.54 -4.59 1.63
N GLU A 156 -6.22 -4.46 1.67
CA GLU A 156 -5.43 -4.07 0.49
C GLU A 156 -5.49 -5.12 -0.64
N GLY A 157 -5.61 -6.40 -0.28
CA GLY A 157 -5.86 -7.50 -1.22
C GLY A 157 -7.24 -7.44 -1.87
N GLY A 158 -8.29 -7.09 -1.11
CA GLY A 158 -9.62 -6.82 -1.65
C GLY A 158 -9.59 -5.64 -2.62
N ASN A 159 -8.94 -4.54 -2.23
CA ASN A 159 -8.77 -3.38 -3.08
C ASN A 159 -8.06 -3.72 -4.39
N LEU A 160 -7.07 -4.62 -4.41
CA LEU A 160 -6.42 -5.06 -5.66
C LEU A 160 -7.47 -5.56 -6.68
N ILE A 161 -8.45 -6.32 -6.21
CA ILE A 161 -9.52 -6.86 -7.06
C ILE A 161 -10.42 -5.74 -7.54
N ASP A 162 -10.88 -4.86 -6.63
CA ASP A 162 -11.76 -3.75 -6.99
C ASP A 162 -11.12 -2.83 -8.04
N HIS A 163 -9.83 -2.49 -7.90
CA HIS A 163 -9.10 -1.66 -8.86
C HIS A 163 -8.92 -2.33 -10.24
N ASN A 164 -9.03 -3.65 -10.32
CA ASN A 164 -8.87 -4.40 -11.56
C ASN A 164 -10.18 -5.00 -12.06
N LEU A 165 -11.32 -4.72 -11.39
CA LEU A 165 -12.58 -5.42 -11.62
C LEU A 165 -13.01 -5.38 -13.09
N GLU A 166 -12.94 -4.21 -13.71
CA GLU A 166 -13.26 -4.01 -15.12
C GLU A 166 -12.48 -4.96 -16.03
N ARG A 167 -11.19 -5.17 -15.76
CA ARG A 167 -10.33 -6.09 -16.52
C ARG A 167 -10.69 -7.55 -16.25
N LEU A 168 -11.04 -7.88 -15.00
CA LEU A 168 -11.32 -9.25 -14.59
C LEU A 168 -12.71 -9.73 -15.05
N SER A 169 -13.68 -8.81 -15.19
CA SER A 169 -15.06 -9.11 -15.59
C SER A 169 -15.26 -9.14 -17.11
N GLN A 170 -14.25 -8.82 -17.92
CA GLN A 170 -14.39 -8.76 -19.38
C GLN A 170 -14.82 -10.10 -20.00
N THR A 171 -14.32 -11.21 -19.45
CA THR A 171 -14.68 -12.56 -19.92
C THR A 171 -14.77 -13.54 -18.75
N PRO A 172 -15.61 -14.58 -18.85
CA PRO A 172 -15.62 -15.67 -17.88
C PRO A 172 -14.24 -16.32 -17.71
N MET A 173 -13.43 -16.34 -18.78
CA MET A 173 -12.08 -16.89 -18.78
C MET A 173 -11.12 -16.05 -17.92
N ALA A 174 -11.17 -14.72 -18.07
CA ALA A 174 -10.38 -13.78 -17.27
C ALA A 174 -10.72 -13.95 -15.78
N TRP A 175 -12.01 -14.04 -15.45
CA TRP A 175 -12.47 -14.25 -14.09
C TRP A 175 -11.97 -15.58 -13.47
N GLN A 176 -12.16 -16.69 -14.19
CA GLN A 176 -11.68 -18.01 -13.73
C GLN A 176 -10.16 -18.03 -13.57
N THR A 177 -9.44 -17.38 -14.50
CA THR A 177 -7.98 -17.29 -14.44
C THR A 177 -7.52 -16.46 -13.23
N ALA A 178 -8.20 -15.36 -12.92
CA ALA A 178 -7.93 -14.56 -11.74
C ALA A 178 -8.13 -15.37 -10.45
N MET A 179 -9.26 -16.06 -10.33
CA MET A 179 -9.57 -16.96 -9.22
C MET A 179 -8.48 -18.03 -9.03
N PHE A 180 -8.06 -18.68 -10.12
CA PHE A 180 -7.01 -19.70 -10.09
C PHE A 180 -5.66 -19.11 -9.67
N ALA A 181 -5.24 -18.00 -10.29
CA ALA A 181 -3.96 -17.37 -10.01
C ALA A 181 -3.88 -16.87 -8.55
N VAL A 182 -4.91 -16.19 -8.06
CA VAL A 182 -4.99 -15.70 -6.69
C VAL A 182 -5.01 -16.84 -5.68
N ALA A 183 -5.80 -17.90 -5.92
CA ALA A 183 -5.81 -19.08 -5.06
C ALA A 183 -4.43 -19.76 -5.00
N ARG A 184 -3.73 -19.84 -6.12
CA ARG A 184 -2.37 -20.37 -6.16
C ARG A 184 -1.38 -19.51 -5.37
N ARG A 185 -1.43 -18.19 -5.51
CA ARG A 185 -0.60 -17.25 -4.73
C ARG A 185 -0.90 -17.35 -3.23
N SER A 186 -2.16 -17.52 -2.85
CA SER A 186 -2.56 -17.76 -1.46
C SER A 186 -1.98 -19.06 -0.90
N ASN A 187 -2.02 -20.14 -1.68
CA ASN A 187 -1.41 -21.42 -1.28
C ASN A 187 0.12 -21.32 -1.18
N GLU A 188 0.77 -20.61 -2.11
CA GLU A 188 2.22 -20.36 -2.05
C GLU A 188 2.60 -19.57 -0.81
N ALA A 189 1.85 -18.51 -0.49
CA ALA A 189 2.07 -17.73 0.73
C ALA A 189 1.86 -18.58 2.00
N PHE A 190 0.89 -19.49 2.01
CA PHE A 190 0.62 -20.38 3.14
C PHE A 190 1.72 -21.43 3.35
N HIS A 191 2.24 -22.00 2.26
CA HIS A 191 3.24 -23.08 2.30
C HIS A 191 4.70 -22.60 2.26
N GLN A 192 4.94 -21.31 2.08
CA GLN A 192 6.30 -20.78 2.14
C GLN A 192 6.83 -20.86 3.58
N GLU A 193 7.87 -21.67 3.77
CA GLU A 193 8.75 -21.55 4.94
C GLU A 193 9.47 -20.20 4.85
N ASN A 194 8.87 -19.16 5.45
CA ASN A 194 9.45 -17.84 5.51
C ASN A 194 9.92 -17.58 6.94
N MET A 195 11.18 -17.18 7.10
CA MET A 195 11.76 -16.84 8.41
C MET A 195 11.33 -15.44 8.89
N ASP A 196 10.58 -14.71 8.06
CA ASP A 196 10.04 -13.38 8.37
C ASP A 196 8.52 -13.49 8.60
N ASP A 197 8.13 -13.59 9.88
CA ASP A 197 6.73 -13.71 10.33
C ASP A 197 5.86 -12.53 9.86
N LEU A 198 6.44 -11.32 9.76
CA LEU A 198 5.72 -10.14 9.31
C LEU A 198 5.39 -10.26 7.85
N ARG A 199 6.39 -10.61 7.03
CA ARG A 199 6.20 -10.78 5.60
C ARG A 199 5.22 -11.90 5.33
N TYR A 200 5.40 -13.06 5.97
CA TYR A 200 4.47 -14.19 5.87
C TYR A 200 3.03 -13.78 6.16
N THR A 201 2.80 -13.15 7.32
CA THR A 201 1.46 -12.73 7.75
C THR A 201 0.82 -11.76 6.76
N ALA A 202 1.60 -10.79 6.29
CA ALA A 202 1.10 -9.78 5.36
C ALA A 202 0.80 -10.37 3.97
N GLU A 203 1.67 -11.22 3.40
CA GLU A 203 1.40 -11.85 2.10
C GLU A 203 0.18 -12.78 2.18
N LEU A 204 0.06 -13.56 3.26
CA LEU A 204 -1.08 -14.44 3.48
C LEU A 204 -2.39 -13.66 3.58
N GLY A 205 -2.43 -12.59 4.38
CA GLY A 205 -3.60 -11.72 4.50
C GLY A 205 -3.97 -11.09 3.16
N TYR A 206 -2.98 -10.58 2.42
CA TYR A 206 -3.18 -9.96 1.11
C TYR A 206 -3.85 -10.89 0.11
N TRP A 207 -3.30 -12.09 -0.10
CA TRP A 207 -3.87 -13.04 -1.05
C TRP A 207 -5.19 -13.65 -0.57
N THR A 208 -5.38 -13.78 0.74
CA THR A 208 -6.67 -14.20 1.33
C THR A 208 -7.75 -13.17 1.03
N GLY A 209 -7.48 -11.88 1.25
CA GLY A 209 -8.43 -10.80 0.96
C GLY A 209 -8.79 -10.70 -0.51
N ALA A 210 -7.80 -10.83 -1.39
CA ALA A 210 -8.04 -10.88 -2.84
C ALA A 210 -8.96 -12.05 -3.22
N LEU A 211 -8.72 -13.25 -2.67
CA LEU A 211 -9.52 -14.43 -2.96
C LEU A 211 -10.95 -14.30 -2.44
N GLU A 212 -11.11 -13.78 -1.22
CA GLU A 212 -12.43 -13.53 -0.62
C GLU A 212 -13.24 -12.52 -1.43
N ARG A 213 -12.61 -11.42 -1.88
CA ARG A 213 -13.30 -10.41 -2.68
C ARG A 213 -13.79 -10.95 -4.03
N LEU A 214 -12.97 -11.73 -4.72
CA LEU A 214 -13.40 -12.42 -5.95
C LEU A 214 -14.58 -13.37 -5.68
N ARG A 215 -14.55 -14.13 -4.57
CA ARG A 215 -15.67 -15.02 -4.20
C ARG A 215 -16.94 -14.27 -3.86
N GLN A 216 -16.82 -13.12 -3.20
CA GLN A 216 -17.94 -12.26 -2.84
C GLN A 216 -18.63 -11.73 -4.10
N LEU A 217 -17.86 -11.13 -5.01
CA LEU A 217 -18.37 -10.59 -6.27
C LEU A 217 -19.08 -11.65 -7.12
N LYS A 218 -18.56 -12.89 -7.15
CA LYS A 218 -19.24 -14.01 -7.82
C LYS A 218 -20.61 -14.33 -7.21
N LYS A 219 -20.77 -14.18 -5.89
CA LYS A 219 -22.07 -14.39 -5.23
C LYS A 219 -23.03 -13.25 -5.53
N GLU A 220 -22.54 -12.02 -5.57
CA GLU A 220 -23.32 -10.83 -5.92
C GLU A 220 -23.86 -10.93 -7.36
N GLU A 221 -23.02 -11.31 -8.32
CA GLU A 221 -23.44 -11.52 -9.72
C GLU A 221 -24.55 -12.58 -9.84
N ASN A 222 -24.42 -13.71 -9.14
CA ASN A 222 -25.42 -14.77 -9.17
C ASN A 222 -26.77 -14.36 -8.57
N LEU A 223 -26.79 -13.41 -7.62
CA LEU A 223 -28.02 -12.91 -6.97
C LEU A 223 -28.75 -11.87 -7.83
N GLU A 224 -28.04 -11.16 -8.71
CA GLU A 224 -28.64 -10.19 -9.64
C GLU A 224 -29.25 -10.85 -10.89
N SER A 225 -28.87 -12.10 -11.15
CA SER A 225 -29.37 -12.90 -12.28
C SER A 225 -30.59 -13.78 -11.96
N ASP A 226 -31.05 -13.81 -10.71
CA ASP A 226 -32.27 -14.50 -10.22
C ASP A 226 -33.45 -13.53 -10.08
#